data_AF-A0A450W021-F1
#
_entry.id   AF-A0A450W021-F1
#
_cell.length_a   1.000
_cell.length_b   1.000
_cell.length_c   1.000
_cell.angle_alpha   90.00
_cell.angle_beta   90.00
_cell.angle_gamma   90.00
#
_symmetry.space_group_name_H-M   'P 1'
#
loop_
_entity.id
_entity.type
_entity.pdbx_description
1 polymer ?
#
loop_
_entity_poly.entity_id
_entity_poly.type
_entity_poly.pdbx_seq_one_letter_code
_entity_poly.pdbx_strand_id
1 'polypeptide(L)'
;MVEVLGKIGAVARRVDKRSASTIDAEGGCDLTVLSTLRTRLENAEEDTSVRQAAAEALGEIGTEPVLDALRTALRDPVEAVRRAALGGLAQGEDETDHRLLSQDLDRLAPWLDPARPIDAARMEEATRRLDKTPEEIRRRYEALAARFGLTLAA
;
A
#
# COMPACT_ATOMS: atom_id res chain seq x y z
N MET A 1 11.47 22.61 -1.05
CA MET A 1 11.48 21.13 -1.01
C MET A 1 10.58 20.55 0.08
N VAL A 2 10.51 21.14 1.28
CA VAL A 2 9.61 20.71 2.38
C VAL A 2 8.12 21.06 2.14
N GLU A 3 7.84 22.06 1.30
CA GLU A 3 6.48 22.60 1.10
C GLU A 3 5.56 21.73 0.22
N VAL A 4 6.10 20.89 -0.66
CA VAL A 4 5.30 20.08 -1.59
C VAL A 4 4.75 18.84 -0.88
N LEU A 5 5.56 18.19 -0.04
CA LEU A 5 5.14 17.05 0.78
C LEU A 5 4.07 17.42 1.81
N GLY A 6 4.17 18.63 2.40
CA GLY A 6 3.15 19.14 3.31
C GLY A 6 1.79 19.38 2.66
N LYS A 7 1.77 19.72 1.36
CA LYS A 7 0.53 19.98 0.60
C LYS A 7 -0.13 18.66 0.17
N ILE A 8 0.63 17.65 -0.27
CA ILE A 8 0.06 16.36 -0.69
C ILE A 8 -0.47 15.57 0.53
N GLY A 9 0.29 15.52 1.63
CA GLY A 9 -0.18 14.90 2.88
C GLY A 9 -1.29 15.68 3.62
N ALA A 10 -1.55 16.93 3.25
CA ALA A 10 -2.71 17.69 3.72
C ALA A 10 -3.94 17.50 2.84
N VAL A 11 -3.75 17.23 1.53
CA VAL A 11 -4.84 16.91 0.59
C VAL A 11 -5.44 15.55 0.94
N ALA A 12 -4.61 14.54 1.20
CA ALA A 12 -5.08 13.19 1.52
C ALA A 12 -5.84 13.11 2.87
N ARG A 13 -5.39 13.87 3.89
CA ARG A 13 -6.11 14.04 5.17
C ARG A 13 -7.48 14.73 5.08
N ARG A 14 -7.79 15.40 3.96
CA ARG A 14 -9.04 16.16 3.78
C ARG A 14 -10.11 15.39 3.00
N VAL A 15 -9.77 14.22 2.45
CA VAL A 15 -10.76 13.29 1.87
C VAL A 15 -11.43 12.56 3.02
N ASP A 16 -12.39 13.26 3.65
CA ASP A 16 -13.18 12.74 4.76
C ASP A 16 -13.94 11.47 4.31
N LYS A 17 -13.75 10.37 5.03
CA LYS A 17 -14.40 9.07 4.80
C LYS A 17 -15.94 9.13 4.89
N ARG A 18 -16.55 10.28 5.22
CA ARG A 18 -17.99 10.51 5.30
C ARG A 18 -18.57 11.32 4.14
N SER A 19 -17.77 11.78 3.18
CA SER A 19 -18.24 12.64 2.07
C SER A 19 -18.63 11.89 0.80
N ALA A 20 -18.70 10.55 0.82
CA ALA A 20 -19.13 9.75 -0.34
C ALA A 20 -20.64 9.92 -0.70
N SER A 21 -21.33 10.95 -0.22
CA SER A 21 -22.77 11.15 -0.47
C SER A 21 -23.18 12.50 -1.08
N THR A 22 -22.26 13.30 -1.62
CA THR A 22 -22.68 14.51 -2.35
C THR A 22 -22.24 14.40 -3.81
N ILE A 23 -23.20 13.92 -4.61
CA ILE A 23 -23.14 13.92 -6.07
C ILE A 23 -23.57 15.33 -6.49
N ASP A 24 -22.62 16.23 -6.66
CA ASP A 24 -22.87 17.56 -7.20
C ASP A 24 -22.97 17.45 -8.72
N ALA A 25 -23.88 18.20 -9.33
CA ALA A 25 -24.27 18.11 -10.74
C ALA A 25 -23.19 18.56 -11.77
N GLU A 26 -21.93 18.64 -11.37
CA GLU A 26 -20.76 18.85 -12.25
C GLU A 26 -19.72 17.76 -11.97
N GLY A 27 -19.88 16.59 -12.61
CA GLY A 27 -19.09 15.37 -12.36
C GLY A 27 -17.61 15.43 -12.78
N GLY A 28 -16.81 16.34 -12.22
CA GLY A 28 -15.44 16.62 -12.65
C GLY A 28 -14.31 16.48 -11.62
N CYS A 29 -14.58 16.33 -10.32
CA CYS A 29 -13.53 16.58 -9.31
C CYS A 29 -12.85 15.35 -8.69
N ASP A 30 -13.48 14.18 -8.61
CA ASP A 30 -12.87 13.03 -7.90
C ASP A 30 -12.08 12.10 -8.83
N LEU A 31 -12.58 11.88 -10.05
CA LEU A 31 -11.90 11.06 -11.07
C LEU A 31 -10.62 11.73 -11.61
N THR A 32 -10.57 13.07 -11.61
CA THR A 32 -9.41 13.83 -12.12
C THR A 32 -8.23 13.72 -11.16
N VAL A 33 -8.47 13.74 -9.85
CA VAL A 33 -7.41 13.56 -8.84
C VAL A 33 -6.88 12.13 -8.88
N LEU A 34 -7.76 11.12 -8.94
CA LEU A 34 -7.37 9.72 -9.07
C LEU A 34 -6.55 9.43 -10.32
N SER A 35 -6.99 9.94 -11.47
CA SER A 35 -6.27 9.78 -12.74
C SER A 35 -4.92 10.50 -12.72
N THR A 36 -4.85 11.69 -12.10
CA THR A 36 -3.58 12.42 -11.93
C THR A 36 -2.60 11.64 -11.07
N LEU A 37 -3.02 11.17 -9.89
CA LEU A 37 -2.15 10.40 -8.98
C LEU A 37 -1.68 9.10 -9.64
N ARG A 38 -2.56 8.39 -10.34
CA ARG A 38 -2.20 7.20 -11.12
C ARG A 38 -1.12 7.53 -12.17
N THR A 39 -1.33 8.57 -12.98
CA THR A 39 -0.37 8.95 -14.03
C THR A 39 0.99 9.30 -13.44
N ARG A 40 1.04 9.95 -12.27
CA ARG A 40 2.29 10.26 -11.58
C ARG A 40 2.99 9.00 -11.06
N LEU A 41 2.23 8.06 -10.51
CA LEU A 41 2.76 6.78 -10.03
C LEU A 41 3.35 5.93 -11.17
N GLU A 42 2.69 5.92 -12.34
CA GLU A 42 3.10 5.09 -13.48
C GLU A 42 4.23 5.71 -14.32
N ASN A 43 4.52 7.00 -14.14
CA ASN A 43 5.55 7.70 -14.90
C ASN A 43 6.95 7.40 -14.34
N ALA A 44 7.70 6.53 -15.02
CA ALA A 44 9.07 6.16 -14.63
C ALA A 44 10.06 7.34 -14.57
N GLU A 45 9.82 8.41 -15.34
CA GLU A 45 10.64 9.62 -15.37
C GLU A 45 10.27 10.61 -14.24
N GLU A 46 9.20 10.34 -13.48
CA GLU A 46 8.77 11.19 -12.38
C GLU A 46 9.71 11.07 -11.18
N ASP A 47 9.78 12.13 -10.36
CA ASP A 47 10.54 12.09 -9.12
C ASP A 47 10.05 10.93 -8.23
N THR A 48 11.00 10.18 -7.68
CA THR A 48 10.72 9.02 -6.83
C THR A 48 9.86 9.39 -5.63
N SER A 49 10.07 10.57 -5.05
CA SER A 49 9.30 11.10 -3.92
C SER A 49 7.85 11.36 -4.32
N VAL A 50 7.62 11.79 -5.57
CA VAL A 50 6.29 12.04 -6.11
C VAL A 50 5.57 10.72 -6.38
N ARG A 51 6.26 9.71 -6.94
CA ARG A 51 5.68 8.37 -7.11
C ARG A 51 5.31 7.74 -5.77
N GLN A 52 6.18 7.86 -4.77
CA GLN A 52 5.90 7.37 -3.42
C GLN A 52 4.66 8.06 -2.84
N ALA A 53 4.61 9.40 -2.88
CA ALA A 53 3.47 10.15 -2.36
C ALA A 53 2.17 9.83 -3.11
N ALA A 54 2.25 9.58 -4.42
CA ALA A 54 1.11 9.13 -5.21
C ALA A 54 0.62 7.75 -4.76
N ALA A 55 1.52 6.78 -4.53
CA ALA A 55 1.15 5.46 -4.01
C ALA A 55 0.50 5.55 -2.62
N GLU A 56 1.06 6.37 -1.71
CA GLU A 56 0.49 6.60 -0.37
C GLU A 56 -0.91 7.21 -0.46
N ALA A 57 -1.07 8.29 -1.24
CA ALA A 57 -2.35 8.96 -1.41
C ALA A 57 -3.43 8.04 -2.02
N LEU A 58 -3.06 7.24 -3.04
CA LEU A 58 -3.95 6.25 -3.63
C LEU A 58 -4.37 5.16 -2.63
N GLY A 59 -3.45 4.72 -1.77
CA GLY A 59 -3.72 3.81 -0.68
C GLY A 59 -4.70 4.37 0.37
N GLU A 60 -4.56 5.66 0.71
CA GLU A 60 -5.49 6.33 1.63
C GLU A 60 -6.90 6.47 1.07
N ILE A 61 -7.03 6.65 -0.26
CA ILE A 61 -8.32 6.77 -0.94
C ILE A 61 -9.04 5.41 -1.00
N GLY A 62 -8.32 4.32 -1.24
CA GLY A 62 -8.82 2.95 -1.03
C GLY A 62 -10.00 2.51 -1.91
N THR A 63 -10.19 3.13 -3.09
CA THR A 63 -11.25 2.74 -4.04
C THR A 63 -10.76 1.66 -5.02
N GLU A 64 -11.63 0.74 -5.42
CA GLU A 64 -11.28 -0.39 -6.32
C GLU A 64 -10.58 0.00 -7.64
N PRO A 65 -10.92 1.13 -8.31
CA PRO A 65 -10.27 1.49 -9.59
C PRO A 65 -8.76 1.80 -9.48
N VAL A 66 -8.24 2.06 -8.28
CA VAL A 66 -6.82 2.45 -8.07
C VAL A 66 -5.96 1.34 -7.49
N LEU A 67 -6.54 0.20 -7.13
CA LEU A 67 -5.80 -0.97 -6.68
C LEU A 67 -4.89 -1.54 -7.78
N ASP A 68 -5.27 -1.43 -9.06
CA ASP A 68 -4.45 -1.93 -10.18
C ASP A 68 -3.17 -1.11 -10.40
N ALA A 69 -3.24 0.21 -10.19
CA ALA A 69 -2.07 1.08 -10.24
C ALA A 69 -1.09 0.74 -9.10
N LEU A 70 -1.61 0.52 -7.89
CA LEU A 70 -0.80 0.09 -6.74
C LEU A 70 -0.19 -1.30 -6.97
N ARG A 71 -0.94 -2.25 -7.54
CA ARG A 71 -0.41 -3.58 -7.90
C ARG A 71 0.76 -3.49 -8.89
N THR A 72 0.70 -2.55 -9.83
CA THR A 72 1.80 -2.30 -10.76
C THR A 72 3.02 -1.73 -10.03
N ALA A 73 2.79 -0.78 -9.11
CA ALA A 73 3.84 -0.14 -8.32
C ALA A 73 4.55 -1.07 -7.31
N LEU A 74 4.01 -2.26 -7.03
CA LEU A 74 4.74 -3.30 -6.28
C LEU A 74 6.03 -3.75 -6.98
N ARG A 75 6.19 -3.44 -8.27
CA ARG A 75 7.40 -3.73 -9.06
C ARG A 75 8.22 -2.48 -9.38
N ASP A 76 7.94 -1.33 -8.75
CA ASP A 76 8.72 -0.10 -8.95
C ASP A 76 10.20 -0.35 -8.63
N PRO A 77 11.15 0.20 -9.40
CA PRO A 77 12.58 0.04 -9.12
C PRO A 77 12.97 0.54 -7.73
N VAL A 78 12.23 1.49 -7.15
CA VAL A 78 12.52 2.08 -5.85
C VAL A 78 11.75 1.37 -4.74
N GLU A 79 12.49 0.89 -3.75
CA GLU A 79 11.96 0.23 -2.55
C GLU A 79 10.90 1.05 -1.81
N ALA A 80 11.11 2.36 -1.64
CA ALA A 80 10.16 3.22 -0.93
C ALA A 80 8.78 3.25 -1.63
N VAL A 81 8.75 3.26 -2.97
CA VAL A 81 7.52 3.23 -3.76
C VAL A 81 6.84 1.85 -3.64
N ARG A 82 7.61 0.76 -3.71
CA ARG A 82 7.05 -0.60 -3.53
C ARG A 82 6.41 -0.79 -2.16
N ARG A 83 7.07 -0.30 -1.10
CA ARG A 83 6.54 -0.34 0.27
C ARG A 83 5.26 0.49 0.41
N ALA A 84 5.25 1.71 -0.14
CA ALA A 84 4.06 2.56 -0.15
C ALA A 84 2.89 1.87 -0.87
N ALA A 85 3.15 1.26 -2.02
CA ALA A 85 2.16 0.51 -2.78
C ALA A 85 1.60 -0.68 -1.99
N LEU A 86 2.48 -1.45 -1.32
CA LEU A 86 2.04 -2.56 -0.46
C LEU A 86 1.18 -2.08 0.70
N GLY A 87 1.57 -0.97 1.34
CA GLY A 87 0.80 -0.35 2.40
C GLY A 87 -0.60 0.08 1.98
N GLY A 88 -0.73 0.67 0.79
CA GLY A 88 -2.03 1.04 0.24
C GLY A 88 -2.92 -0.18 -0.01
N LEU A 89 -2.35 -1.28 -0.51
CA LEU A 89 -3.09 -2.53 -0.72
C LEU A 89 -3.45 -3.24 0.59
N ALA A 90 -2.60 -3.14 1.62
CA ALA A 90 -2.82 -3.77 2.91
C ALA A 90 -4.07 -3.26 3.64
N GLN A 91 -4.54 -2.04 3.33
CA GLN A 91 -5.75 -1.47 3.93
C GLN A 91 -7.03 -2.25 3.62
N GLY A 92 -7.06 -2.99 2.51
CA GLY A 92 -8.18 -3.85 2.12
C GLY A 92 -8.11 -5.26 2.70
N GLU A 93 -7.04 -5.60 3.41
CA GLU A 93 -6.81 -6.94 3.95
C GLU A 93 -7.39 -7.10 5.35
N ASP A 94 -7.54 -8.36 5.80
CA ASP A 94 -7.97 -8.64 7.17
C ASP A 94 -6.93 -8.18 8.21
N GLU A 95 -7.35 -8.05 9.47
CA GLU A 95 -6.52 -7.56 10.56
C GLU A 95 -5.18 -8.31 10.70
N THR A 96 -5.17 -9.63 10.49
CA THR A 96 -3.96 -10.44 10.61
C THR A 96 -3.07 -10.23 9.40
N ASP A 97 -3.64 -10.27 8.21
CA ASP A 97 -2.91 -10.09 6.95
C ASP A 97 -2.29 -8.69 6.87
N HIS A 98 -3.03 -7.66 7.28
CA HIS A 98 -2.53 -6.29 7.39
C HIS A 98 -1.35 -6.19 8.38
N ARG A 99 -1.39 -6.91 9.51
CA ARG A 99 -0.24 -6.98 10.44
C ARG A 99 0.96 -7.64 9.76
N LEU A 100 0.74 -8.76 9.09
CA LEU A 100 1.81 -9.53 8.44
C LEU A 100 2.56 -8.74 7.36
N LEU A 101 1.92 -7.75 6.75
CA LEU A 101 2.49 -6.84 5.75
C LEU A 101 3.27 -5.65 6.35
N SER A 102 3.08 -5.33 7.65
CA SER A 102 3.91 -4.35 8.38
C SER A 102 5.20 -5.01 8.88
N GLN A 103 6.33 -4.31 8.84
CA GLN A 103 7.60 -4.82 9.38
C GLN A 103 7.50 -5.13 10.87
N ASP A 104 6.78 -4.28 11.62
CA ASP A 104 6.66 -4.34 13.07
C ASP A 104 5.43 -5.14 13.55
N LEU A 105 4.67 -5.72 12.62
CA LEU A 105 3.45 -6.52 12.88
C LEU A 105 2.33 -5.74 13.57
N ASP A 106 2.27 -4.44 13.32
CA ASP A 106 1.40 -3.47 14.01
C ASP A 106 0.37 -2.79 13.09
N ARG A 107 0.39 -3.10 11.79
CA ARG A 107 -0.40 -2.46 10.71
C ARG A 107 -0.02 -1.00 10.46
N LEU A 108 1.20 -0.62 10.81
CA LEU A 108 1.75 0.69 10.53
C LEU A 108 2.96 0.55 9.62
N ALA A 109 3.28 1.65 8.95
CA ALA A 109 4.56 1.75 8.26
C ALA A 109 5.71 1.65 9.29
N PRO A 110 6.84 1.03 8.92
CA PRO A 110 7.21 0.66 7.56
C PRO A 110 6.62 -0.68 7.09
N TRP A 111 6.11 -0.70 5.85
CA TRP A 111 5.62 -1.91 5.19
C TRP A 111 6.77 -2.79 4.69
N LEU A 112 6.50 -4.07 4.50
CA LEU A 112 7.42 -4.99 3.83
C LEU A 112 7.81 -4.48 2.44
N ASP A 113 9.05 -4.76 2.03
CA ASP A 113 9.43 -4.64 0.62
C ASP A 113 9.01 -5.92 -0.13
N PRO A 114 8.07 -5.84 -1.09
CA PRO A 114 7.65 -6.98 -1.90
C PRO A 114 8.78 -7.74 -2.61
N ALA A 115 9.88 -7.06 -2.92
CA ALA A 115 11.03 -7.66 -3.59
C ALA A 115 11.95 -8.46 -2.65
N ARG A 116 11.77 -8.35 -1.33
CA ARG A 116 12.56 -9.09 -0.34
C ARG A 116 11.84 -10.39 0.04
N PRO A 117 12.53 -11.54 0.00
CA PRO A 117 11.95 -12.79 0.48
C PRO A 117 11.54 -12.72 1.95
N ILE A 118 10.37 -13.26 2.26
CA ILE A 118 9.94 -13.53 3.64
C ILE A 118 10.65 -14.80 4.09
N ASP A 119 11.61 -14.64 5.00
CA ASP A 119 12.41 -15.73 5.54
C ASP A 119 11.74 -16.43 6.74
N ALA A 120 12.32 -17.57 7.13
CA ALA A 120 11.85 -18.34 8.27
C ALA A 120 11.87 -17.53 9.57
N ALA A 121 12.87 -16.66 9.76
CA ALA A 121 12.98 -15.81 10.95
C ALA A 121 11.76 -14.87 11.09
N ARG A 122 11.29 -14.29 9.98
CA ARG A 122 10.07 -13.48 9.97
C ARG A 122 8.83 -14.31 10.27
N MET A 123 8.73 -15.53 9.75
CA MET A 123 7.58 -16.41 10.05
C MET A 123 7.54 -16.78 11.53
N GLU A 124 8.69 -17.14 12.11
CA GLU A 124 8.82 -17.42 13.54
C GLU A 124 8.45 -16.20 14.40
N GLU A 125 8.90 -15.01 14.01
CA GLU A 125 8.53 -13.77 14.70
C GLU A 125 7.02 -13.54 14.70
N ALA A 126 6.38 -13.71 13.54
CA ALA A 126 4.94 -13.54 13.39
C ALA A 126 4.15 -14.59 14.21
N THR A 127 4.59 -15.84 14.22
CA THR A 127 4.02 -16.90 15.08
C THR A 127 4.04 -16.47 16.55
N ARG A 128 5.19 -16.00 17.05
CA ARG A 128 5.34 -15.58 18.45
C ARG A 128 4.52 -14.36 18.80
N ARG A 129 4.54 -13.32 17.96
CA ARG A 129 3.90 -12.03 18.27
C ARG A 129 2.39 -12.03 18.07
N LEU A 130 1.87 -12.86 17.18
CA LEU A 130 0.44 -12.93 16.89
C LEU A 130 -0.26 -14.11 17.58
N ASP A 131 0.48 -14.91 18.36
CA ASP A 131 -0.02 -16.11 19.04
C ASP A 131 -0.74 -17.07 18.07
N LYS A 132 -0.09 -17.35 16.94
CA LYS A 132 -0.60 -18.19 15.85
C LYS A 132 0.32 -19.36 15.59
N THR A 133 -0.21 -20.45 15.05
CA THR A 133 0.64 -21.59 14.68
C THR A 133 1.52 -21.25 13.47
N PRO A 134 2.71 -21.87 13.34
CA PRO A 134 3.56 -21.70 12.15
C PRO A 134 2.84 -22.02 10.84
N GLU A 135 1.94 -23.02 10.84
CA GLU A 135 1.16 -23.40 9.66
C GLU A 135 0.14 -22.33 9.26
N GLU A 136 -0.51 -21.69 10.24
CA GLU A 136 -1.43 -20.59 9.95
C GLU A 136 -0.69 -19.39 9.34
N ILE A 137 0.45 -19.02 9.94
CA ILE A 137 1.30 -17.92 9.45
C ILE A 137 1.79 -18.21 8.03
N ARG A 138 2.33 -19.41 7.79
CA ARG A 138 2.80 -19.83 6.45
C ARG A 138 1.67 -19.75 5.42
N ARG A 139 0.49 -20.31 5.73
CA ARG A 139 -0.66 -20.29 4.82
C ARG A 139 -1.10 -18.87 4.47
N ARG A 140 -1.09 -17.95 5.45
CA ARG A 140 -1.41 -16.54 5.23
C ARG A 140 -0.37 -15.87 4.34
N TYR A 141 0.92 -16.08 4.63
CA TYR A 141 1.99 -15.56 3.78
C TYR A 141 1.95 -16.12 2.36
N GLU A 142 1.56 -17.38 2.15
CA GLU A 142 1.35 -17.97 0.82
C GLU A 142 0.19 -17.30 0.07
N ALA A 143 -0.92 -17.03 0.76
CA ALA A 143 -2.05 -16.32 0.16
C ALA A 143 -1.67 -14.88 -0.21
N LEU A 144 -0.95 -14.18 0.67
CA LEU A 144 -0.45 -12.83 0.42
C LEU A 144 0.60 -12.80 -0.70
N ALA A 145 1.47 -13.80 -0.77
CA ALA A 145 2.43 -13.97 -1.86
C ALA A 145 1.74 -14.16 -3.21
N ALA A 146 0.70 -14.99 -3.28
CA ALA A 146 -0.08 -15.17 -4.49
C ALA A 146 -0.81 -13.89 -4.94
N ARG A 147 -1.26 -13.07 -3.97
CA ARG A 147 -2.03 -11.84 -4.24
C ARG A 147 -1.16 -10.65 -4.63
N PHE A 148 -0.02 -10.49 -3.97
CA PHE A 148 0.85 -9.31 -4.08
C PHE A 148 2.20 -9.60 -4.74
N GLY A 149 2.46 -10.84 -5.14
CA GLY A 149 3.74 -11.23 -5.73
C GLY A 149 4.90 -11.20 -4.75
N LEU A 150 4.64 -11.38 -3.45
CA LEU A 150 5.69 -11.54 -2.44
C LEU A 150 6.45 -12.85 -2.70
N THR A 151 7.72 -12.88 -2.30
CA THR A 151 8.53 -14.09 -2.37
C THR A 151 8.66 -14.72 -0.99
N LEU A 152 8.50 -16.03 -0.88
CA LEU A 152 8.83 -16.78 0.34
C LEU A 152 10.20 -17.43 0.16
N ALA A 153 11.03 -17.39 1.18
CA ALA A 153 12.26 -18.18 1.17
C ALA A 153 11.90 -19.68 1.20
N ALA A 154 12.64 -20.47 0.42
CA ALA A 154 12.52 -21.93 0.37
C ALA A 154 13.14 -22.60 1.61
#